data_AF-A0A4R5KHR0-F1
#
_entry.id   AF-A0A4R5KHR0-F1
#
_cell.length_a   1.000
_cell.length_b   1.000
_cell.length_c   1.000
_cell.angle_alpha   90.00
_cell.angle_beta   90.00
_cell.angle_gamma   90.00
#
_symmetry.space_group_name_H-M   'P 1'
#
loop_
_entity.id
_entity.type
_entity.pdbx_description
1 polymer ?
#
loop_
_entity_poly.entity_id
_entity_poly.type
_entity_poly.pdbx_seq_one_letter_code
_entity_poly.pdbx_strand_id
1 'polypeptide(L)'
;MKSKDIVKENWPLILGLGALALIRPIMKMTGVIDIIGQQFGSILMTVLISLAWLIIVLMKKIPNPVAILVYAGLSYAFFAILLSGILSPILDGKLQGPLTNPLAIVSVFATNAIWGLIIGGIAKALSRKG
;
A
#
# COMPACT_ATOMS: atom_id res chain seq x y z
N MET A 1 -3.15 25.37 -3.26
CA MET A 1 -1.93 24.61 -3.61
C MET A 1 -2.22 23.65 -4.75
N LYS A 2 -1.27 23.46 -5.67
CA LYS A 2 -1.41 22.43 -6.70
C LYS A 2 -1.18 21.05 -6.06
N SER A 3 -1.81 20.01 -6.59
CA SER A 3 -1.67 18.65 -6.04
C SER A 3 -0.21 18.16 -5.98
N LYS A 4 0.64 18.63 -6.89
CA LYS A 4 2.07 18.29 -6.92
C LYS A 4 2.81 18.82 -5.68
N ASP A 5 2.45 20.01 -5.20
CA ASP A 5 3.10 20.65 -4.05
C ASP A 5 2.76 19.88 -2.77
N ILE A 6 1.49 19.50 -2.60
CA ILE A 6 1.01 18.70 -1.47
C ILE A 6 1.73 17.34 -1.41
N VAL A 7 1.88 16.68 -2.55
CA VAL A 7 2.58 15.38 -2.63
C VAL A 7 4.05 15.52 -2.27
N LYS A 8 4.71 16.58 -2.75
CA LYS A 8 6.12 16.85 -2.47
C LYS A 8 6.37 17.11 -0.98
N GLU A 9 5.52 17.89 -0.33
CA GLU A 9 5.61 18.18 1.10
C GLU A 9 5.32 16.97 1.98
N ASN A 10 4.44 16.07 1.52
CA ASN A 10 4.01 14.89 2.25
C ASN A 10 4.73 13.60 1.79
N TRP A 11 5.85 13.72 1.09
CA TRP A 11 6.64 12.57 0.64
C TRP A 11 6.99 11.57 1.77
N PRO A 12 7.37 11.99 2.99
CA PRO A 12 7.70 11.05 4.06
C PRO A 12 6.47 10.29 4.53
N LEU A 13 5.30 10.94 4.52
CA LEU A 13 4.02 10.31 4.86
C LEU A 13 3.63 9.28 3.81
N ILE A 14 3.77 9.61 2.53
CA ILE A 14 3.50 8.69 1.41
C ILE A 14 4.35 7.43 1.55
N LEU A 15 5.66 7.60 1.76
CA LEU A 15 6.56 6.46 1.95
C LEU A 15 6.21 5.66 3.21
N GLY A 16 5.94 6.34 4.32
CA GLY A 16 5.59 5.69 5.59
C GLY A 16 4.30 4.86 5.47
N LEU A 17 3.29 5.39 4.80
CA LEU A 17 2.03 4.67 4.52
C LEU A 17 2.27 3.48 3.58
N GLY A 18 3.08 3.66 2.53
CA GLY A 18 3.47 2.57 1.64
C GLY A 18 4.25 1.46 2.35
N ALA A 19 5.17 1.83 3.24
CA ALA A 19 5.97 0.91 4.04
C ALA A 19 5.12 0.16 5.07
N LEU A 20 4.14 0.83 5.70
CA LEU A 20 3.19 0.21 6.61
C LEU A 20 2.41 -0.94 5.94
N ALA A 21 2.11 -0.82 4.64
CA ALA A 21 1.44 -1.89 3.92
C ALA A 21 2.31 -3.15 3.69
N LEU A 22 3.65 -3.05 3.84
CA LEU A 22 4.57 -4.20 3.79
C LEU A 22 4.38 -5.19 4.93
N ILE A 23 3.70 -4.79 6.01
CA ILE A 23 3.35 -5.70 7.10
C ILE A 23 2.64 -6.94 6.54
N ARG A 24 1.74 -6.79 5.56
CA ARG A 24 1.03 -7.92 4.96
C ARG A 24 1.96 -8.93 4.26
N PRO A 25 2.80 -8.55 3.27
CA PRO A 25 3.72 -9.50 2.64
C PRO A 25 4.71 -10.10 3.65
N ILE A 26 5.18 -9.35 4.65
CA ILE A 26 6.06 -9.89 5.70
C ILE A 26 5.33 -10.96 6.52
N MET A 27 4.09 -10.71 6.95
CA MET A 27 3.30 -11.71 7.69
C MET A 27 2.99 -12.96 6.83
N LYS A 28 2.82 -12.78 5.52
CA LYS A 28 2.65 -13.90 4.58
C LYS A 28 3.93 -14.72 4.47
N MET A 29 5.07 -14.06 4.32
CA MET A 29 6.38 -14.72 4.18
C MET A 29 6.82 -15.46 5.44
N THR A 30 6.45 -14.94 6.62
CA THR A 30 6.76 -15.55 7.92
C THR A 30 5.79 -16.66 8.34
N GLY A 31 4.73 -16.93 7.54
CA GLY A 31 3.72 -17.94 7.85
C GLY A 31 2.70 -17.53 8.92
N VAL A 32 2.79 -16.31 9.46
CA VAL A 32 1.85 -15.80 10.50
C VAL A 32 0.41 -15.78 10.00
N ILE A 33 0.21 -15.43 8.73
CA ILE A 33 -1.13 -15.43 8.10
C ILE A 33 -1.72 -16.86 8.00
N ASP A 34 -0.89 -17.90 7.92
CA ASP A 34 -1.38 -19.26 7.76
C ASP A 34 -1.93 -19.82 9.09
N ILE A 35 -1.45 -19.33 10.23
CA ILE A 35 -1.93 -19.71 11.58
C ILE A 35 -3.39 -19.29 11.79
N ILE A 36 -3.76 -18.12 11.26
CA ILE A 36 -5.11 -17.53 11.39
C ILE A 36 -6.03 -17.86 10.19
N GLY A 37 -5.55 -18.71 9.27
CA GLY A 37 -6.24 -19.04 8.03
C GLY A 37 -5.93 -18.05 6.90
N GLN A 38 -5.40 -18.56 5.79
CA GLN A 38 -4.79 -17.76 4.74
C GLN A 38 -5.72 -16.72 4.09
N GLN A 39 -6.98 -17.10 3.84
CA GLN A 39 -8.00 -16.20 3.28
C GLN A 39 -8.41 -15.13 4.29
N PHE A 40 -8.74 -15.55 5.51
CA PHE A 40 -9.17 -14.64 6.57
C PHE A 40 -8.07 -13.65 6.94
N GLY A 41 -6.83 -14.12 7.16
CA GLY A 41 -5.68 -13.27 7.47
C GLY A 41 -5.37 -12.25 6.37
N SER A 42 -5.48 -12.65 5.10
CA SER A 42 -5.28 -11.71 3.98
C SER A 42 -6.32 -10.59 3.93
N ILE A 43 -7.59 -10.93 4.14
CA ILE A 43 -8.69 -9.95 4.16
C ILE A 43 -8.53 -9.03 5.37
N LEU A 44 -8.31 -9.59 6.55
CA LEU A 44 -8.12 -8.84 7.79
C LEU A 44 -6.98 -7.83 7.66
N MET A 45 -5.82 -8.25 7.15
CA MET A 45 -4.69 -7.35 6.93
C MET A 45 -5.01 -6.22 5.96
N THR A 46 -5.75 -6.52 4.89
CA THR A 46 -6.15 -5.50 3.91
C THR A 46 -7.07 -4.46 4.54
N VAL A 47 -8.03 -4.90 5.38
CA VAL A 47 -8.92 -4.01 6.13
C VAL A 47 -8.12 -3.17 7.13
N LEU A 48 -7.25 -3.79 7.94
CA LEU A 48 -6.44 -3.08 8.94
C LEU A 48 -5.52 -2.03 8.32
N ILE A 49 -4.83 -2.35 7.22
CA ILE A 49 -3.98 -1.39 6.49
C ILE A 49 -4.83 -0.25 5.94
N SER A 50 -6.00 -0.56 5.36
CA SER A 50 -6.90 0.45 4.80
C SER A 50 -7.44 1.40 5.88
N LEU A 51 -7.80 0.86 7.04
CA LEU A 51 -8.22 1.63 8.21
C LEU A 51 -7.08 2.49 8.75
N ALA A 52 -5.87 1.95 8.86
CA ALA A 52 -4.70 2.71 9.31
C ALA A 52 -4.42 3.88 8.37
N TRP A 53 -4.42 3.65 7.05
CA TRP A 53 -4.31 4.70 6.04
C TRP A 53 -5.38 5.76 6.19
N LEU A 54 -6.65 5.35 6.30
CA LEU A 54 -7.78 6.24 6.45
C LEU A 54 -7.63 7.11 7.72
N ILE A 55 -7.41 6.49 8.87
CA ILE A 55 -7.30 7.16 10.17
C ILE A 55 -6.14 8.17 10.15
N ILE A 56 -4.95 7.76 9.70
CA ILE A 56 -3.76 8.63 9.69
C ILE A 56 -4.01 9.89 8.84
N VAL A 57 -4.59 9.73 7.66
CA VAL A 57 -4.82 10.83 6.72
C VAL A 57 -5.93 11.77 7.21
N LEU A 58 -6.97 11.22 7.86
CA LEU A 58 -8.02 12.01 8.51
C LEU A 58 -7.48 12.79 9.72
N MET A 59 -6.70 12.15 10.60
CA MET A 59 -6.10 12.78 11.78
C MET A 59 -5.13 13.91 11.40
N LYS A 60 -4.33 13.71 10.34
CA LYS A 60 -3.41 14.73 9.82
C LYS A 60 -4.10 15.84 9.03
N LYS A 61 -5.44 15.79 8.85
CA LYS A 61 -6.25 16.78 8.11
C LYS A 61 -5.64 17.12 6.74
N ILE A 62 -5.21 16.10 6.01
CA ILE A 62 -4.53 16.27 4.74
C ILE A 62 -5.47 16.92 3.70
N PRO A 63 -5.07 18.03 3.04
CA PRO A 63 -5.95 18.75 2.11
C PRO A 63 -6.36 17.95 0.87
N ASN A 64 -5.51 17.03 0.40
CA ASN A 64 -5.79 16.15 -0.74
C ASN A 64 -5.49 14.68 -0.39
N PRO A 65 -6.40 14.02 0.35
CA PRO A 65 -6.17 12.65 0.82
C PRO A 65 -6.14 11.64 -0.33
N VAL A 66 -6.83 11.93 -1.44
CA VAL A 66 -6.86 11.07 -2.64
C VAL A 66 -5.47 10.96 -3.25
N ALA A 67 -4.81 12.08 -3.52
CA ALA A 67 -3.47 12.06 -4.10
C ALA A 67 -2.49 11.33 -3.17
N ILE A 68 -2.50 11.66 -1.87
CA ILE A 68 -1.60 11.02 -0.90
C ILE A 68 -1.79 9.50 -0.86
N LEU A 69 -3.02 9.00 -0.83
CA LEU A 69 -3.27 7.57 -0.74
C LEU A 69 -3.03 6.82 -2.06
N VAL A 70 -3.25 7.45 -3.22
CA VAL A 70 -2.81 6.89 -4.51
C VAL A 70 -1.29 6.74 -4.54
N TYR A 71 -0.54 7.78 -4.16
CA TYR A 71 0.92 7.72 -4.11
C TYR A 71 1.42 6.74 -3.04
N ALA A 72 0.72 6.59 -1.91
CA ALA A 72 1.04 5.58 -0.90
C ALA A 72 0.86 4.16 -1.46
N GLY A 73 -0.21 3.91 -2.22
CA GLY A 73 -0.43 2.67 -2.96
C GLY A 73 0.69 2.38 -3.98
N LEU A 74 1.08 3.39 -4.76
CA LEU A 74 2.22 3.27 -5.68
C LEU A 74 3.54 2.98 -4.94
N SER A 75 3.76 3.64 -3.80
CA SER A 75 4.94 3.39 -2.96
C SER A 75 4.95 1.97 -2.43
N TYR A 76 3.82 1.46 -1.94
CA TYR A 76 3.70 0.07 -1.51
C TYR A 76 3.97 -0.90 -2.67
N ALA A 77 3.40 -0.66 -3.85
CA ALA A 77 3.66 -1.47 -5.04
C ALA A 77 5.17 -1.55 -5.34
N PHE A 78 5.85 -0.41 -5.34
CA PHE A 78 7.29 -0.34 -5.53
C PHE A 78 8.05 -1.15 -4.46
N PHE A 79 7.73 -0.94 -3.19
CA PHE A 79 8.38 -1.67 -2.10
C PHE A 79 8.10 -3.18 -2.14
N ALA A 80 6.89 -3.60 -2.47
CA ALA A 80 6.53 -5.01 -2.57
C ALA A 80 7.29 -5.70 -3.71
N ILE A 81 7.47 -5.01 -4.84
CA ILE A 81 8.29 -5.49 -5.96
C ILE A 81 9.74 -5.63 -5.52
N LEU A 82 10.34 -4.61 -4.90
CA LEU A 82 11.70 -4.68 -4.37
C LEU A 82 11.87 -5.82 -3.36
N LEU A 83 10.94 -5.90 -2.40
CA LEU A 83 10.93 -6.93 -1.37
C LEU A 83 10.89 -8.32 -1.99
N SER A 84 10.00 -8.55 -2.97
CA SER A 84 9.92 -9.84 -3.68
C SER A 84 11.17 -10.14 -4.50
N GLY A 85 11.74 -9.15 -5.19
CA GLY A 85 12.94 -9.30 -6.00
C GLY A 85 14.20 -9.61 -5.19
N ILE A 86 14.26 -9.15 -3.94
CA ILE A 86 15.37 -9.41 -3.03
C ILE A 86 15.16 -10.71 -2.26
N LEU A 87 13.98 -10.91 -1.67
CA LEU A 87 13.75 -12.07 -0.79
C LEU A 87 13.54 -13.37 -1.57
N SER A 88 12.87 -13.36 -2.73
CA SER A 88 12.60 -14.63 -3.43
C SER A 88 13.85 -15.35 -3.93
N PRO A 89 14.89 -14.68 -4.48
CA PRO A 89 16.14 -15.39 -4.81
C PRO A 89 16.86 -15.93 -3.58
N ILE A 90 16.76 -15.23 -2.43
CA ILE A 90 17.43 -15.64 -1.18
C ILE A 90 16.72 -16.85 -0.57
N LEU A 91 15.38 -16.83 -0.52
CA LEU A 91 14.58 -17.86 0.15
C LEU A 91 14.30 -19.07 -0.75
N ASP A 92 14.01 -18.83 -2.03
CA ASP A 92 13.53 -19.86 -2.95
C ASP A 92 14.57 -20.27 -4.02
N GLY A 93 15.75 -19.61 -4.05
CA GLY A 93 16.81 -19.88 -5.03
C GLY A 93 16.49 -19.45 -6.46
N LYS A 94 15.34 -18.82 -6.69
CA LYS A 94 14.89 -18.33 -8.01
C LYS A 94 14.16 -17.01 -7.87
N LEU A 95 14.30 -16.14 -8.87
CA LEU A 95 13.55 -14.90 -8.93
C LEU A 95 12.06 -15.21 -9.12
N GLN A 96 11.24 -14.72 -8.20
CA GLN A 96 9.78 -14.80 -8.25
C GLN A 96 9.15 -13.42 -8.08
N GLY A 97 7.86 -13.33 -8.39
CA GLY A 97 7.09 -12.10 -8.24
C GLY A 97 7.07 -11.24 -9.51
N PRO A 98 6.61 -9.98 -9.41
CA PRO A 98 6.29 -9.17 -10.58
C PRO A 98 7.48 -8.88 -11.49
N LEU A 99 8.72 -8.96 -10.99
CA LEU A 99 9.93 -8.75 -11.79
C LEU A 99 10.11 -9.78 -12.91
N THR A 100 9.46 -10.94 -12.85
CA THR A 100 9.55 -11.95 -13.90
C THR A 100 8.66 -11.65 -15.11
N ASN A 101 7.71 -10.71 -15.00
CA ASN A 101 6.76 -10.39 -16.06
C ASN A 101 6.40 -8.88 -16.04
N PRO A 102 6.75 -8.10 -17.08
CA PRO A 102 6.42 -6.68 -17.17
C PRO A 102 4.93 -6.36 -16.98
N LEU A 103 4.03 -7.21 -17.46
CA LEU A 103 2.59 -7.02 -17.26
C LEU A 103 2.18 -7.18 -15.78
N ALA A 104 2.88 -8.04 -15.03
CA ALA A 104 2.66 -8.18 -13.59
C ALA A 104 3.08 -6.92 -12.82
N ILE A 105 4.17 -6.26 -13.24
CA ILE A 105 4.59 -4.96 -12.67
C ILE A 105 3.46 -3.94 -12.83
N VAL A 106 2.97 -3.76 -14.05
CA VAL A 106 1.89 -2.81 -14.35
C VAL A 106 0.63 -3.15 -13.55
N SER A 107 0.26 -4.44 -13.49
CA SER A 107 -0.89 -4.91 -12.72
C SER A 107 -0.78 -4.59 -11.22
N VAL A 108 0.40 -4.78 -10.62
CA VAL A 108 0.64 -4.48 -9.20
C VAL A 108 0.53 -2.98 -8.94
N PHE A 109 1.12 -2.13 -9.77
CA PHE A 109 0.97 -0.68 -9.64
C PHE A 109 -0.49 -0.24 -9.81
N ALA A 110 -1.18 -0.72 -10.85
CA ALA A 110 -2.57 -0.36 -11.14
C ALA A 110 -3.50 -0.76 -9.98
N THR A 111 -3.38 -2.00 -9.49
CA THR A 111 -4.21 -2.51 -8.39
C THR A 111 -4.05 -1.66 -7.12
N ASN A 112 -2.81 -1.32 -6.76
CA ASN A 112 -2.56 -0.52 -5.56
C ASN A 112 -2.92 0.96 -5.73
N ALA A 113 -2.80 1.51 -6.95
CA ALA A 113 -3.29 2.85 -7.26
C ALA A 113 -4.82 2.92 -7.16
N ILE A 114 -5.54 1.93 -7.69
CA ILE A 114 -6.99 1.81 -7.57
C ILE A 114 -7.41 1.71 -6.10
N TRP A 115 -6.70 0.89 -5.31
CA TRP A 115 -7.00 0.77 -3.88
C TRP A 115 -6.78 2.09 -3.13
N GLY A 116 -5.64 2.75 -3.38
CA GLY A 116 -5.36 4.08 -2.84
C GLY A 116 -6.40 5.13 -3.24
N LEU A 117 -6.91 5.06 -4.48
CA LEU A 117 -8.01 5.91 -4.97
C LEU A 117 -9.31 5.66 -4.20
N ILE A 118 -9.67 4.40 -3.96
CA ILE A 118 -10.88 4.01 -3.21
C ILE A 118 -10.81 4.56 -1.79
N ILE A 119 -9.74 4.24 -1.04
CA ILE A 119 -9.59 4.68 0.35
C ILE A 119 -9.46 6.21 0.42
N GLY A 120 -8.74 6.82 -0.53
CA GLY A 120 -8.63 8.27 -0.67
C GLY A 120 -9.96 8.95 -0.94
N GLY A 121 -10.82 8.34 -1.76
CA GLY A 121 -12.18 8.80 -2.02
C GLY A 121 -13.04 8.77 -0.76
N ILE A 122 -12.96 7.69 0.01
CA ILE A 122 -13.63 7.54 1.31
C ILE A 122 -13.14 8.62 2.28
N ALA A 123 -11.81 8.80 2.41
CA ALA A 123 -11.21 9.83 3.26
C ALA A 123 -11.73 11.23 2.88
N LYS A 124 -11.72 11.57 1.59
CA LYS A 124 -12.22 12.86 1.09
C LYS A 124 -13.70 13.06 1.41
N ALA A 125 -14.52 12.02 1.29
CA ALA A 125 -15.95 12.09 1.62
C ALA A 125 -16.18 12.33 3.12
N LEU A 126 -15.38 11.70 3.98
CA LEU A 126 -15.45 11.86 5.43
C LEU A 126 -14.91 13.23 5.89
N SER A 127 -13.81 13.72 5.32
CA SER A 127 -13.25 15.05 5.64
C SER A 127 -14.14 16.22 5.24
N ARG A 128 -15.14 16.01 4.37
CA ARG A 128 -16.13 17.03 4.00
C ARG A 128 -17.29 17.14 4.98
N LYS A 129 -17.49 16.13 5.84
CA LYS A 129 -18.61 16.05 6.77
C LYS A 129 -18.28 16.55 8.19
N GLY A 130 -17.01 16.80 8.49
CA GLY A 130 -16.54 17.36 9.76
C GLY A 130 -15.84 18.70 9.53
#